data_AF-M0R6S6-F1
#
_entry.id   AF-M0R6S6-F1
#
_cell.length_a   1.000
_cell.length_b   1.000
_cell.length_c   1.000
_cell.angle_alpha   90.00
_cell.angle_beta   90.00
_cell.angle_gamma   90.00
#
_symmetry.space_group_name_H-M   'P 1'
#
loop_
_entity.id
_entity.type
_entity.pdbx_description
1 polymer ?
#
loop_
_entity_poly.entity_id
_entity_poly.type
_entity_poly.pdbx_seq_one_letter_code
_entity_poly.pdbx_strand_id
1 'polypeptide(L)'
;MFRQLLRQFRKESGDQGETTPREKEDDPLSSETGRRKSFWGRLGESWAEGGVSSGGFGRKASSQTVISKQEECLKELEELKFEIQKCQFERDELYQILDLYIYDDWDHRLDVELPILQSEHEMRMMAMQMMTNSISDAMERYKELIQVNSSYCIRHSQLLREQAQLKNKIQILLNEKRELLVEQTELPASSVEAKRFCEETGMNICDPRAKQQQV
;
A
#
# COMPACT_ATOMS: atom_id res chain seq x y z
N MET A 1 -12.09 -12.59 44.73
CA MET A 1 -11.29 -11.70 43.87
C MET A 1 -11.19 -12.26 42.45
N PHE A 2 -10.71 -13.49 42.22
CA PHE A 2 -10.58 -14.06 40.88
C PHE A 2 -11.88 -14.50 40.18
N ARG A 3 -12.92 -14.95 40.90
CA ARG A 3 -14.27 -15.15 40.31
C ARG A 3 -14.84 -13.87 39.67
N GLN A 4 -14.39 -12.71 40.13
CA GLN A 4 -14.79 -11.40 39.62
C GLN A 4 -13.95 -10.99 38.41
N LEU A 5 -12.65 -11.33 38.40
CA LEU A 5 -11.74 -11.14 37.27
C LEU A 5 -12.04 -12.10 36.10
N LEU A 6 -12.30 -13.39 36.38
CA LEU A 6 -12.78 -14.37 35.38
C LEU A 6 -14.11 -13.96 34.75
N ARG A 7 -14.98 -13.27 35.50
CA ARG A 7 -16.22 -12.68 34.96
C ARG A 7 -15.97 -11.50 34.02
N GLN A 8 -14.87 -10.75 34.19
CA GLN A 8 -14.53 -9.67 33.28
C GLN A 8 -13.88 -10.20 32.00
N PHE A 9 -12.92 -11.13 32.09
CA PHE A 9 -12.30 -11.74 30.90
C PHE A 9 -13.28 -12.53 30.03
N ARG A 10 -14.25 -13.26 30.61
CA ARG A 10 -15.34 -13.91 29.84
C ARG A 10 -16.32 -12.94 29.20
N LYS A 11 -16.45 -11.72 29.73
CA LYS A 11 -17.35 -10.69 29.18
C LYS A 11 -16.69 -9.95 28.01
N GLU A 12 -15.36 -9.88 28.02
CA GLU A 12 -14.54 -9.26 26.97
C GLU A 12 -14.35 -10.17 25.74
N SER A 13 -14.42 -11.50 25.93
CA SER A 13 -14.34 -12.48 24.83
C SER A 13 -15.67 -12.72 24.09
N GLY A 14 -16.74 -12.00 24.42
CA GLY A 14 -18.11 -12.32 24.00
C GLY A 14 -18.81 -11.32 23.08
N ASP A 15 -18.26 -10.14 22.82
CA ASP A 15 -18.88 -9.14 21.94
C ASP A 15 -17.79 -8.39 21.16
N GLN A 16 -17.41 -8.92 20.01
CA GLN A 16 -16.85 -8.11 18.92
C GLN A 16 -17.74 -8.26 17.69
N GLY A 17 -18.90 -7.62 17.77
CA GLY A 17 -19.65 -7.17 16.60
C GLY A 17 -19.35 -5.68 16.38
N GLU A 18 -18.68 -5.39 15.26
CA GLU A 18 -18.73 -4.15 14.46
C GLU A 18 -19.02 -2.83 15.20
N THR A 19 -18.05 -1.91 15.23
CA THR A 19 -18.27 -0.51 14.81
C THR A 19 -16.92 0.22 14.56
N THR A 20 -16.87 0.90 13.42
CA THR A 20 -15.85 1.85 12.93
C THR A 20 -15.68 3.05 13.89
N PRO A 21 -14.53 3.76 13.89
CA PRO A 21 -14.13 4.62 14.98
C PRO A 21 -14.71 6.03 14.85
N ARG A 22 -15.04 6.63 16.00
CA ARG A 22 -15.22 8.08 16.11
C ARG A 22 -14.39 8.58 17.28
N GLU A 23 -13.45 9.46 16.96
CA GLU A 23 -12.59 10.18 17.89
C GLU A 23 -13.42 10.90 18.97
N LYS A 24 -12.88 10.90 20.19
CA LYS A 24 -12.87 12.07 21.09
C LYS A 24 -11.80 11.88 22.17
N GLU A 25 -10.83 12.78 22.14
CA GLU A 25 -9.94 13.13 23.23
C GLU A 25 -10.78 13.49 24.47
N ASP A 26 -10.32 13.06 25.65
CA ASP A 26 -10.38 13.85 26.88
C ASP A 26 -9.35 13.32 27.89
N ASP A 27 -8.59 14.26 28.44
CA ASP A 27 -7.48 14.18 29.39
C ASP A 27 -7.68 13.25 30.61
N PRO A 28 -6.64 12.51 31.07
CA PRO A 28 -6.62 11.90 32.39
C PRO A 28 -5.75 12.72 33.36
N LEU A 29 -6.33 13.75 33.97
CA LEU A 29 -5.81 14.33 35.20
C LEU A 29 -6.95 14.55 36.20
N SER A 30 -7.25 13.54 37.03
CA SER A 30 -7.61 13.77 38.44
C SER A 30 -7.70 12.49 39.27
N SER A 31 -7.03 12.56 40.41
CA SER A 31 -7.30 11.88 41.70
C SER A 31 -6.73 10.48 42.01
N GLU A 32 -5.78 10.56 42.95
CA GLU A 32 -5.61 9.71 44.13
C GLU A 32 -4.88 8.36 44.02
N THR A 33 -3.56 8.52 44.16
CA THR A 33 -2.62 7.64 44.86
C THR A 33 -3.23 6.75 45.96
N GLY A 34 -3.24 5.44 45.71
CA GLY A 34 -3.54 4.40 46.71
C GLY A 34 -2.52 3.26 46.66
N ARG A 35 -1.34 3.49 47.23
CA ARG A 35 -0.23 2.52 47.35
C ARG A 35 -0.66 1.31 48.21
N ARG A 36 -1.10 0.21 47.59
CA ARG A 36 -1.40 -1.06 48.29
C ARG A 36 -0.09 -1.76 48.70
N LYS A 37 0.25 -1.64 49.98
CA LYS A 37 1.34 -2.36 50.64
C LYS A 37 1.03 -3.86 50.71
N SER A 38 2.01 -4.68 50.33
CA SER A 38 2.04 -6.12 50.54
C SER A 38 2.00 -6.47 52.04
N PHE A 39 1.17 -7.46 52.39
CA PHE A 39 0.80 -7.84 53.76
C PHE A 39 1.87 -8.64 54.53
N TRP A 40 3.00 -9.00 53.90
CA TRP A 40 4.01 -9.91 54.45
C TRP A 40 5.09 -9.28 55.35
N GLY A 41 4.79 -8.18 56.03
CA GLY A 41 5.80 -7.37 56.72
C GLY A 41 5.92 -7.51 58.25
N ARG A 42 5.18 -8.40 58.92
CA ARG A 42 5.15 -8.40 60.40
C ARG A 42 4.80 -9.75 61.00
N LEU A 43 5.76 -10.67 61.07
CA LEU A 43 5.80 -11.65 62.16
C LEU A 43 7.21 -12.24 62.27
N GLY A 44 8.05 -11.56 63.03
CA GLY A 44 9.40 -12.02 63.33
C GLY A 44 10.10 -10.97 64.15
N GLU A 45 9.82 -10.94 65.46
CA GLU A 45 10.63 -10.32 66.52
C GLU A 45 9.80 -10.25 67.83
N SER A 46 9.88 -11.27 68.68
CA SER A 46 9.79 -11.09 70.14
C SER A 46 10.17 -12.38 70.87
N TRP A 47 11.47 -12.63 71.02
CA TRP A 47 12.02 -13.51 72.05
C TRP A 47 13.32 -12.88 72.55
N ALA A 48 13.23 -12.09 73.63
CA ALA A 48 14.32 -11.85 74.59
C ALA A 48 13.85 -10.86 75.65
N GLU A 49 13.64 -11.32 76.89
CA GLU A 49 14.43 -10.92 78.07
C GLU A 49 13.74 -11.41 79.35
N GLY A 50 14.49 -12.16 80.15
CA GLY A 50 14.11 -12.57 81.50
C GLY A 50 14.65 -11.61 82.55
N GLY A 51 14.01 -11.60 83.72
CA GLY A 51 14.50 -10.91 84.92
C GLY A 51 13.55 -11.07 86.10
N VAL A 52 14.01 -11.75 87.15
CA VAL A 52 13.27 -12.20 88.35
C VAL A 52 13.30 -11.13 89.46
N SER A 53 12.21 -10.95 90.24
CA SER A 53 12.33 -10.86 91.72
C SER A 53 11.01 -11.02 92.51
N SER A 54 10.99 -12.11 93.29
CA SER A 54 10.43 -12.44 94.63
C SER A 54 9.23 -11.67 95.25
N GLY A 55 8.24 -12.46 95.73
CA GLY A 55 7.35 -12.07 96.84
C GLY A 55 6.10 -12.93 97.07
N GLY A 56 6.19 -13.92 97.98
CA GLY A 56 5.11 -14.25 98.95
C GLY A 56 3.88 -15.10 98.54
N PHE A 57 3.85 -16.36 99.04
CA PHE A 57 2.71 -17.14 99.56
C PHE A 57 1.31 -17.11 98.89
N GLY A 58 0.85 -18.27 98.42
CA GLY A 58 -0.60 -18.55 98.28
C GLY A 58 -0.95 -19.68 97.32
N ARG A 59 -1.10 -20.92 97.85
CA ARG A 59 -1.56 -22.08 97.07
C ARG A 59 -3.02 -21.89 96.60
N LYS A 60 -3.23 -21.74 95.28
CA LYS A 60 -4.44 -22.14 94.50
C LYS A 60 -4.39 -21.82 92.98
N ALA A 61 -3.22 -21.59 92.36
CA ALA A 61 -3.12 -21.06 90.99
C ALA A 61 -2.77 -22.10 89.88
N SER A 62 -2.57 -23.38 90.21
CA SER A 62 -1.98 -24.36 89.28
C SER A 62 -2.93 -24.94 88.23
N SER A 63 -4.25 -24.94 88.46
CA SER A 63 -5.22 -25.49 87.51
C SER A 63 -5.70 -24.44 86.50
N GLN A 64 -5.84 -23.18 86.93
CA GLN A 64 -6.27 -22.07 86.09
C GLN A 64 -5.26 -21.76 84.97
N THR A 65 -3.96 -21.90 85.26
CA THR A 65 -2.85 -21.66 84.34
C THR A 65 -2.64 -22.78 83.32
N VAL A 66 -3.09 -24.01 83.61
CA VAL A 66 -3.07 -25.13 82.67
C VAL A 66 -4.25 -25.03 81.70
N ILE A 67 -5.43 -24.66 82.20
CA ILE A 67 -6.62 -24.41 81.37
C ILE A 67 -6.37 -23.24 80.39
N SER A 68 -5.73 -22.15 80.84
CA SER A 68 -5.43 -21.01 79.96
C SER A 68 -4.46 -21.35 78.83
N LYS A 69 -3.43 -22.17 79.10
CA LYS A 69 -2.50 -22.65 78.06
C LYS A 69 -3.17 -23.58 77.06
N GLN A 70 -4.09 -24.42 77.53
CA GLN A 70 -4.85 -25.31 76.67
C GLN A 70 -5.80 -24.53 75.74
N GLU A 71 -6.38 -23.43 76.23
CA GLU A 71 -7.22 -22.53 75.43
C GLU A 71 -6.41 -21.74 74.39
N GLU A 72 -5.18 -21.33 74.72
CA GLU A 72 -4.24 -20.70 73.79
C GLU A 72 -3.80 -21.66 72.68
N CYS A 73 -3.43 -22.90 73.04
CA CYS A 73 -3.11 -23.95 72.07
C CYS A 73 -4.29 -24.29 71.13
N LEU A 74 -5.53 -24.22 71.61
CA LEU A 74 -6.71 -24.43 70.77
C LEU A 74 -6.91 -23.30 69.75
N LYS A 75 -6.62 -22.05 70.12
CA LYS A 75 -6.69 -20.89 69.21
C LYS A 75 -5.63 -20.98 68.11
N GLU A 76 -4.39 -21.33 68.48
CA GLU A 76 -3.32 -21.56 67.51
C GLU A 76 -3.66 -22.68 66.52
N LEU A 77 -4.28 -23.77 67.01
CA LEU A 77 -4.73 -24.87 66.17
C LEU A 77 -5.82 -24.43 65.17
N GLU A 78 -6.75 -23.59 65.61
CA GLU A 78 -7.84 -23.10 64.77
C GLU A 78 -7.34 -22.11 63.70
N GLU A 79 -6.36 -21.27 64.05
CA GLU A 79 -5.68 -20.36 63.12
C GLU A 79 -4.86 -21.13 62.07
N LEU A 80 -4.10 -22.15 62.50
CA LEU A 80 -3.38 -23.04 61.58
C LEU A 80 -4.31 -23.77 60.62
N LYS A 81 -5.47 -24.23 61.10
CA LYS A 81 -6.48 -24.87 60.25
C LYS A 81 -7.02 -23.91 59.20
N PHE A 82 -7.24 -22.65 59.56
CA PHE A 82 -7.68 -21.62 58.62
C PHE A 82 -6.61 -21.32 57.55
N GLU A 83 -5.35 -21.17 57.95
CA GLU A 83 -4.26 -20.96 56.99
C GLU A 83 -4.07 -22.17 56.05
N ILE A 84 -4.20 -23.40 56.55
CA ILE A 84 -4.18 -24.60 55.70
C ILE A 84 -5.29 -24.55 54.64
N GLN A 85 -6.51 -24.16 55.02
CA GLN A 85 -7.63 -24.04 54.08
C GLN A 85 -7.39 -22.96 53.02
N LYS A 86 -6.78 -21.84 53.41
CA LYS A 86 -6.39 -20.77 52.48
C LYS A 86 -5.32 -21.25 51.49
N CYS A 87 -4.27 -21.92 51.97
CA CYS A 87 -3.25 -22.51 51.11
C CYS A 87 -3.83 -23.56 50.14
N GLN A 88 -4.81 -24.36 50.58
CA GLN A 88 -5.51 -25.30 49.70
C GLN A 88 -6.28 -24.59 48.59
N PHE A 89 -7.00 -23.52 48.93
CA PHE A 89 -7.72 -22.71 47.95
C PHE A 89 -6.78 -22.06 46.93
N GLU A 90 -5.70 -21.43 47.38
CA GLU A 90 -4.70 -20.82 46.51
C GLU A 90 -4.03 -21.85 45.60
N ARG A 91 -3.70 -23.02 46.13
CA ARG A 91 -3.15 -24.14 45.35
C ARG A 91 -4.12 -24.58 44.24
N ASP A 92 -5.40 -24.75 44.56
CA ASP A 92 -6.40 -25.21 43.59
C ASP A 92 -6.67 -24.13 42.51
N GLU A 93 -6.54 -22.85 42.85
CA GLU A 93 -6.62 -21.73 41.91
C GLU A 93 -5.40 -21.69 40.97
N LEU A 94 -4.19 -21.94 41.49
CA LEU A 94 -2.98 -22.05 40.69
C LEU A 94 -3.03 -23.25 39.73
N TYR A 95 -3.59 -24.38 40.16
CA TYR A 95 -3.81 -25.53 39.26
C TYR A 95 -4.75 -25.19 38.10
N GLN A 96 -5.85 -24.48 38.37
CA GLN A 96 -6.76 -24.05 37.30
C GLN A 96 -6.10 -23.08 36.31
N ILE A 97 -5.26 -22.17 36.79
CA ILE A 97 -4.48 -21.27 35.91
C ILE A 97 -3.51 -22.10 35.09
N LEU A 98 -2.79 -23.03 35.71
CA LEU A 98 -1.80 -23.85 35.01
C LEU A 98 -2.45 -24.73 33.93
N ASP A 99 -3.63 -25.30 34.19
CA ASP A 99 -4.38 -26.08 33.19
C ASP A 99 -4.75 -25.22 31.97
N LEU A 100 -5.09 -23.94 32.15
CA LEU A 100 -5.31 -23.02 31.02
C LEU A 100 -4.05 -22.83 30.18
N TYR A 101 -2.88 -22.64 30.82
CA TYR A 101 -1.63 -22.38 30.09
C TYR A 101 -0.98 -23.63 29.48
N ILE A 102 -1.14 -24.81 30.08
CA ILE A 102 -0.55 -26.07 29.59
C ILE A 102 -1.32 -26.61 28.38
N TYR A 103 -2.64 -26.39 28.31
CA TYR A 103 -3.49 -26.92 27.23
C TYR A 103 -3.82 -25.89 26.14
N ASP A 104 -3.30 -24.67 26.23
CA ASP A 104 -3.39 -23.74 25.12
C ASP A 104 -2.45 -24.22 23.98
N ASP A 105 -2.99 -24.25 22.76
CA ASP A 105 -2.42 -24.80 21.52
C ASP A 105 -1.26 -23.96 20.94
N TRP A 106 -0.40 -23.42 21.81
CA TRP A 106 0.72 -22.55 21.45
C TRP A 106 1.74 -23.25 20.57
N ASP A 107 2.01 -24.53 20.84
CA ASP A 107 2.96 -25.32 20.05
C ASP A 107 2.47 -25.47 18.60
N HIS A 108 1.18 -25.73 18.37
CA HIS A 108 0.63 -25.78 17.01
C HIS A 108 0.74 -24.44 16.29
N ARG A 109 0.42 -23.33 16.98
CA ARG A 109 0.51 -21.99 16.40
C ARG A 109 1.94 -21.59 16.04
N LEU A 110 2.91 -21.95 16.88
CA LEU A 110 4.33 -21.62 16.68
C LEU A 110 5.00 -22.56 15.67
N ASP A 111 4.73 -23.86 15.73
CA ASP A 111 5.44 -24.86 14.93
C ASP A 111 4.79 -25.10 13.57
N VAL A 112 3.48 -24.87 13.43
CA VAL A 112 2.73 -25.17 12.20
C VAL A 112 2.20 -23.90 11.54
N GLU A 113 1.39 -23.10 12.24
CA GLU A 113 0.74 -21.94 11.61
C GLU A 113 1.75 -20.85 11.22
N LEU A 114 2.74 -20.58 12.07
CA LEU A 114 3.71 -19.51 11.83
C LEU A 114 4.57 -19.75 10.58
N PRO A 115 5.18 -20.94 10.36
CA PRO A 115 5.91 -21.21 9.11
C PRO A 115 5.02 -21.15 7.87
N ILE A 116 3.76 -21.64 7.95
CA ILE A 116 2.80 -21.54 6.84
C ILE A 116 2.57 -20.07 6.50
N LEU A 117 2.25 -19.24 7.50
CA LEU A 117 2.00 -17.82 7.31
C LEU A 117 3.23 -17.08 6.74
N GLN A 118 4.43 -17.41 7.22
CA GLN A 118 5.68 -16.87 6.68
C GLN A 118 5.86 -17.23 5.20
N SER A 119 5.66 -18.50 4.85
CA SER A 119 5.78 -18.95 3.45
C SER A 119 4.76 -18.28 2.53
N GLU A 120 3.52 -18.09 2.98
CA GLU A 120 2.51 -17.37 2.21
C GLU A 120 2.87 -15.89 2.06
N HIS A 121 3.41 -15.27 3.10
CA HIS A 121 3.87 -13.90 3.05
C HIS A 121 4.99 -13.72 2.03
N GLU A 122 6.01 -14.58 2.05
CA GLU A 122 7.11 -14.57 1.08
C GLU A 122 6.60 -14.75 -0.35
N MET A 123 5.68 -15.68 -0.57
CA MET A 123 5.07 -15.90 -1.89
C MET A 123 4.33 -14.65 -2.39
N ARG A 124 3.54 -13.99 -1.53
CA ARG A 124 2.85 -12.75 -1.87
C ARG A 124 3.84 -11.62 -2.18
N MET A 125 4.93 -11.50 -1.42
CA MET A 125 5.99 -10.51 -1.68
C MET A 125 6.66 -10.75 -3.04
N MET A 126 6.97 -11.99 -3.39
CA MET A 126 7.51 -12.32 -4.71
C MET A 126 6.53 -11.98 -5.84
N ALA A 127 5.25 -12.31 -5.69
CA ALA A 127 4.22 -11.96 -6.67
C ALA A 127 4.10 -10.44 -6.87
N MET A 128 4.11 -9.66 -5.77
CA MET A 128 4.10 -8.20 -5.83
C MET A 128 5.34 -7.65 -6.55
N GLN A 129 6.52 -8.21 -6.30
CA GLN A 129 7.74 -7.81 -7.00
C GLN A 129 7.66 -8.12 -8.50
N MET A 130 7.16 -9.30 -8.88
CA MET A 130 6.95 -9.66 -10.29
C MET A 130 5.97 -8.71 -10.98
N MET A 131 4.85 -8.36 -10.33
CA MET A 131 3.91 -7.37 -10.85
C MET A 131 4.57 -6.00 -11.01
N THR A 132 5.37 -5.57 -10.04
CA THR A 132 6.10 -4.29 -10.09
C THR A 132 7.07 -4.24 -11.28
N ASN A 133 7.78 -5.33 -11.53
CA ASN A 133 8.68 -5.44 -12.68
C ASN A 133 7.89 -5.44 -14.00
N SER A 134 6.78 -6.19 -14.08
CA SER A 134 5.92 -6.20 -15.27
C SER A 134 5.30 -4.83 -15.57
N ILE A 135 4.93 -4.06 -14.55
CA ILE A 135 4.44 -2.69 -14.71
C ILE A 135 5.55 -1.80 -15.28
N SER A 136 6.77 -1.91 -14.73
CA SER A 136 7.93 -1.15 -15.18
C SER A 136 8.26 -1.44 -16.65
N ASP A 137 8.27 -2.72 -17.05
CA ASP A 137 8.49 -3.14 -18.43
C ASP A 137 7.41 -2.61 -19.38
N ALA A 138 6.14 -2.68 -18.97
CA ALA A 138 5.02 -2.16 -19.76
C ALA A 138 5.11 -0.63 -19.93
N MET A 139 5.52 0.09 -18.89
CA MET A 139 5.75 1.52 -18.95
C MET A 139 6.86 1.89 -19.94
N GLU A 140 7.95 1.12 -19.99
CA GLU A 140 9.05 1.39 -20.91
C GLU A 140 8.62 1.17 -22.38
N ARG A 141 7.94 0.05 -22.66
CA ARG A 141 7.37 -0.21 -24.00
C ARG A 141 6.38 0.88 -24.42
N TYR A 142 5.61 1.41 -23.47
CA TYR A 142 4.67 2.50 -23.75
C TYR A 142 5.39 3.80 -24.13
N LYS A 143 6.53 4.12 -23.50
CA LYS A 143 7.37 5.26 -23.91
C LYS A 143 7.91 5.09 -25.33
N GLU A 144 8.40 3.90 -25.66
CA GLU A 144 8.87 3.59 -27.03
C GLU A 144 7.74 3.75 -28.05
N LEU A 145 6.53 3.26 -27.72
CA LEU A 145 5.36 3.39 -28.59
C LEU A 145 4.99 4.86 -28.84
N ILE A 146 5.04 5.72 -27.82
CA ILE A 146 4.82 7.17 -27.98
C ILE A 146 5.84 7.77 -28.97
N GLN A 147 7.12 7.39 -28.86
CA GLN A 147 8.16 7.89 -29.76
C GLN A 147 7.93 7.45 -31.21
N VAL A 148 7.63 6.17 -31.41
CA VAL A 148 7.30 5.62 -32.74
C VAL A 148 6.07 6.33 -33.33
N ASN A 149 5.02 6.50 -32.54
CA ASN A 149 3.81 7.21 -32.97
C ASN A 149 4.10 8.66 -33.35
N SER A 150 4.93 9.37 -32.59
CA SER A 150 5.34 10.73 -32.91
C SER A 150 6.09 10.81 -34.25
N SER A 151 6.99 9.85 -34.49
CA SER A 151 7.76 9.73 -35.73
C SER A 151 6.85 9.44 -36.93
N TYR A 152 5.86 8.55 -36.73
CA TYR A 152 4.84 8.26 -37.73
C TYR A 152 4.03 9.51 -38.09
N CYS A 153 3.55 10.27 -37.10
CA CYS A 153 2.79 11.50 -37.32
C CYS A 153 3.58 12.56 -38.10
N ILE A 154 4.87 12.74 -37.76
CA ILE A 154 5.76 13.66 -38.49
C ILE A 154 5.89 13.22 -39.95
N ARG A 155 6.18 11.93 -40.19
CA ARG A 155 6.36 11.41 -41.55
C ARG A 155 5.06 11.51 -42.36
N HIS A 156 3.93 11.20 -41.75
CA HIS A 156 2.62 11.30 -42.39
C HIS A 156 2.32 12.74 -42.83
N SER A 157 2.58 13.71 -41.94
CA SER A 157 2.41 15.14 -42.23
C SER A 157 3.33 15.61 -43.35
N GLN A 158 4.57 15.11 -43.41
CA GLN A 158 5.49 15.39 -44.51
C GLN A 158 4.98 14.83 -45.84
N LEU A 159 4.50 13.58 -45.87
CA LEU A 159 3.95 12.95 -47.08
C LEU A 159 2.73 13.71 -47.62
N LEU A 160 1.84 14.19 -46.75
CA LEU A 160 0.70 15.02 -47.16
C LEU A 160 1.16 16.32 -47.83
N ARG A 161 2.23 16.95 -47.32
CA ARG A 161 2.81 18.16 -47.93
C ARG A 161 3.41 17.86 -49.29
N GLU A 162 4.19 16.78 -49.41
CA GLU A 162 4.78 16.33 -50.67
C GLU A 162 3.70 16.01 -51.71
N GLN A 163 2.62 15.36 -51.29
CA GLN A 163 1.47 15.07 -52.16
C GLN A 163 0.81 16.35 -52.69
N ALA A 164 0.58 17.34 -51.81
CA ALA A 164 0.01 18.63 -52.22
C ALA A 164 0.93 19.38 -53.20
N GLN A 165 2.24 19.37 -52.95
CA GLN A 165 3.23 19.96 -53.85
C GLN A 165 3.25 19.28 -55.22
N LEU A 166 3.21 17.94 -55.25
CA LEU A 166 3.18 17.19 -56.50
C LEU A 166 1.91 17.46 -57.30
N LYS A 167 0.75 17.55 -56.63
CA LYS A 167 -0.51 17.93 -57.27
C LYS A 167 -0.43 19.31 -57.91
N ASN A 168 0.16 20.29 -57.23
CA ASN A 168 0.36 21.63 -57.77
C ASN A 168 1.32 21.62 -58.99
N LYS A 169 2.42 20.86 -58.92
CA LYS A 169 3.36 20.71 -60.04
C LYS A 169 2.69 20.08 -61.26
N ILE A 170 1.89 19.03 -61.07
CA ILE A 170 1.12 18.40 -62.14
C ILE A 170 0.16 19.42 -62.77
N GLN A 171 -0.52 20.22 -61.96
CA GLN A 171 -1.43 21.25 -62.47
C GLN A 171 -0.71 22.30 -63.31
N ILE A 172 0.47 22.76 -62.88
CA ILE A 172 1.30 23.70 -63.64
C ILE A 172 1.72 23.08 -64.99
N LEU A 173 2.27 21.86 -64.97
CA LEU A 173 2.69 21.16 -66.20
C LEU A 173 1.53 20.92 -67.17
N LEU A 174 0.31 20.67 -66.67
CA LEU A 174 -0.88 20.53 -67.51
C LEU A 174 -1.28 21.85 -68.18
N ASN A 175 -1.12 22.98 -67.48
CA ASN A 175 -1.38 24.30 -68.03
C ASN A 175 -0.33 24.66 -69.09
N GLU A 176 0.96 24.47 -68.79
CA GLU A 176 2.07 24.70 -69.73
C GLU A 176 1.90 23.84 -70.99
N LYS A 177 1.55 22.55 -70.84
CA LYS A 177 1.24 21.67 -71.98
C LYS A 177 0.10 22.21 -72.84
N ARG A 178 -0.94 22.80 -72.22
CA ARG A 178 -2.07 23.39 -72.96
C ARG A 178 -1.62 24.61 -73.75
N GLU A 179 -0.82 25.49 -73.17
CA GLU A 179 -0.27 26.67 -73.85
C GLU A 179 0.61 26.27 -75.05
N LEU A 180 1.52 25.30 -74.86
CA LEU A 180 2.35 24.78 -75.95
C LEU A 180 1.54 24.15 -77.09
N LEU A 181 0.42 23.48 -76.79
CA LEU A 181 -0.47 22.96 -77.82
C LEU A 181 -1.14 24.08 -78.62
N VAL A 182 -1.53 25.19 -77.97
CA VAL A 182 -2.07 26.37 -78.65
C VAL A 182 -1.01 26.97 -79.58
N GLU A 183 0.20 27.23 -79.07
CA GLU A 183 1.31 27.75 -79.89
C GLU A 183 1.62 26.85 -81.09
N GLN A 184 1.62 25.52 -80.90
CA GLN A 184 1.84 24.56 -81.98
C GLN A 184 0.76 24.64 -83.07
N THR A 185 -0.49 24.96 -82.73
CA THR A 185 -1.57 25.12 -83.72
C THR A 185 -1.55 26.47 -84.44
N GLU A 186 -0.97 27.51 -83.83
CA GLU A 186 -0.88 28.87 -84.40
C GLU A 186 0.34 29.02 -85.34
N LEU A 187 1.44 28.31 -85.07
CA LEU A 187 2.66 28.30 -85.90
C LEU A 187 2.40 28.00 -87.38
N PRO A 188 1.60 26.98 -87.77
CA PRO A 188 1.25 26.73 -89.17
C PRO A 188 0.47 27.87 -89.81
N ALA A 189 -0.44 28.52 -89.08
CA ALA A 189 -1.23 29.64 -89.59
C ALA A 189 -0.33 30.84 -89.88
N SER A 190 0.57 31.18 -88.96
CA SER A 190 1.58 32.23 -89.15
C SER A 190 2.55 31.91 -90.29
N SER A 191 2.98 30.66 -90.42
CA SER A 191 3.83 30.19 -91.53
C SER A 191 3.16 30.36 -92.90
N VAL A 192 1.87 30.02 -93.00
CA VAL A 192 1.09 30.18 -94.24
C VAL A 192 0.89 31.66 -94.57
N GLU A 193 0.63 32.50 -93.58
CA GLU A 193 0.54 33.95 -93.76
C GLU A 193 1.87 34.57 -94.20
N ALA A 194 2.97 34.22 -93.55
CA ALA A 194 4.31 34.70 -93.93
C ALA A 194 4.68 34.27 -95.36
N LYS A 195 4.34 33.03 -95.76
CA LYS A 195 4.55 32.58 -97.14
C LYS A 195 3.75 33.40 -98.15
N ARG A 196 2.47 33.70 -97.85
CA ARG A 196 1.65 34.60 -98.69
C ARG A 196 2.26 36.00 -98.79
N PHE A 197 2.72 36.57 -97.69
CA PHE A 197 3.43 37.87 -97.70
C PHE A 197 4.67 37.85 -98.60
N CYS A 198 5.49 36.78 -98.54
CA CYS A 198 6.65 36.63 -99.41
C CYS A 198 6.27 36.49 -100.89
N GLU A 199 5.23 35.73 -101.20
CA GLU A 199 4.72 35.58 -102.57
C GLU A 199 4.19 36.91 -103.13
N GLU A 200 3.41 37.66 -102.36
CA GLU A 200 2.88 38.97 -102.75
C GLU A 200 3.99 40.02 -102.95
N THR A 201 4.98 40.03 -102.05
CA THR A 201 6.15 40.93 -102.18
C THR A 201 7.04 40.53 -103.36
N GLY A 202 7.21 39.23 -103.61
CA GLY A 202 7.94 38.72 -104.77
C GLY A 202 7.27 39.06 -106.12
N MET A 203 5.94 39.05 -106.17
CA MET A 203 5.18 39.53 -107.33
C MET A 203 5.34 41.04 -107.55
N ASN A 204 5.42 41.84 -106.48
CA ASN A 204 5.62 43.29 -106.56
C ASN A 204 7.08 43.71 -106.87
N ILE A 205 8.07 42.81 -106.68
CA ILE A 205 9.48 43.03 -107.05
C ILE A 205 9.79 42.41 -108.43
N CYS A 206 8.80 41.83 -109.12
CA CYS A 206 8.98 41.36 -110.50
C CYS A 206 9.22 42.55 -111.43
N ASP A 207 10.51 42.82 -111.66
CA ASP A 207 11.09 43.86 -112.50
C ASP A 207 10.34 43.96 -113.85
N PRO A 208 9.87 45.15 -114.30
CA PRO A 208 9.27 45.34 -115.61
C PRO A 208 10.33 45.28 -116.73
N ARG A 209 11.25 44.32 -116.68
CA ARG A 209 12.31 44.09 -117.68
C ARG A 209 12.03 42.95 -118.65
N ALA A 210 10.81 42.41 -118.64
CA ALA A 210 10.34 41.42 -119.60
C ALA A 210 9.30 41.97 -120.61
N LYS A 211 9.35 43.27 -120.93
CA LYS A 211 8.87 43.78 -122.22
C LYS A 211 10.08 44.22 -123.05
N GLN A 212 10.87 43.22 -123.43
CA GLN A 212 11.66 43.25 -124.64
C GLN A 212 10.73 43.56 -125.83
N GLN A 213 11.11 44.48 -126.72
CA GLN A 213 11.82 44.05 -127.92
C GLN A 213 10.93 43.12 -128.77
N GLN A 214 9.95 43.71 -129.46
CA GLN A 214 9.44 43.21 -130.73
C GLN A 214 9.28 44.42 -131.66
N VAL A 215 10.22 44.47 -132.62
CA VAL A 215 10.23 45.11 -133.95
C VAL A 215 9.45 46.40 -134.16
#